data_AF-A0A7S4BT52-F1
#
_entry.id   AF-A0A7S4BT52-F1
#
_cell.length_a   1.000
_cell.length_b   1.000
_cell.length_c   1.000
_cell.angle_alpha   90.00
_cell.angle_beta   90.00
_cell.angle_gamma   90.00
#
_symmetry.space_group_name_H-M   'P 1'
#
loop_
_entity.id
_entity.type
_entity.pdbx_description
1 polymer ?
#
loop_
_entity_poly.entity_id
_entity_poly.type
_entity_poly.pdbx_seq_one_letter_code
_entity_poly.pdbx_strand_id
1 'polypeptide(L)'
;MTESGLSMNINAAVDKAWEDKTFAEIAAAPPSALQGMAERVDDKFAQLHIHTVKELGEWPFFLWARAIVTLAAKEISNKRESASKMNINQALDKEYEGKSLTEILQLPPKALQGIGPKYESLLDEIGGIKTIEALGTWKFAQWANAIAECAKVENADMSHR
;
A
#
# COMPACT_ATOMS: atom_id res chain seq x y z
N MET A 1 0.94 31.68 -25.67
CA MET A 1 0.73 30.25 -25.36
C MET A 1 1.02 30.06 -23.89
N THR A 2 -0.02 29.96 -23.06
CA THR A 2 0.10 29.45 -21.69
C THR A 2 -1.24 28.79 -21.38
N GLU A 3 -1.33 27.49 -21.66
CA GLU A 3 -2.39 26.65 -21.08
C GLU A 3 -2.14 26.61 -19.57
N SER A 4 -2.73 27.57 -18.87
CA SER A 4 -2.80 27.58 -17.42
C SER A 4 -4.10 26.89 -17.03
N GLY A 5 -4.04 25.59 -16.74
CA GLY A 5 -5.18 24.84 -16.20
C GLY A 5 -4.85 23.97 -14.99
N LEU A 6 -3.61 23.48 -14.85
CA LEU A 6 -3.27 22.43 -13.89
C LEU A 6 -1.88 22.70 -13.26
N SER A 7 -1.81 22.68 -11.93
CA SER A 7 -0.57 22.91 -11.16
C SER A 7 -0.21 21.77 -10.19
N MET A 8 -1.12 20.81 -10.00
CA MET A 8 -0.89 19.64 -9.16
C MET A 8 0.21 18.78 -9.77
N ASN A 9 1.17 18.35 -8.94
CA ASN A 9 2.28 17.49 -9.37
C ASN A 9 2.75 16.60 -8.21
N ILE A 10 3.31 15.45 -8.57
CA ILE A 10 3.92 14.48 -7.65
C ILE A 10 5.27 13.98 -8.19
N ASN A 11 6.05 14.81 -8.88
CA ASN A 11 7.27 14.40 -9.59
C ASN A 11 8.29 13.66 -8.69
N ALA A 12 8.26 13.89 -7.37
CA ALA A 12 9.10 13.15 -6.42
C ALA A 12 8.67 11.70 -6.16
N ALA A 13 7.45 11.31 -6.56
CA ALA A 13 6.85 10.00 -6.33
C ALA A 13 6.75 9.14 -7.60
N VAL A 14 6.93 9.73 -8.79
CA VAL A 14 6.85 9.03 -10.08
C VAL A 14 8.18 9.10 -10.83
N ASP A 15 8.48 8.06 -11.60
CA ASP A 15 9.63 8.06 -12.50
C ASP A 15 9.49 9.19 -13.53
N LYS A 16 10.64 9.67 -14.04
CA LYS A 16 10.72 10.80 -14.97
C LYS A 16 9.82 10.65 -16.21
N ALA A 17 9.60 9.42 -16.69
CA ALA A 17 8.73 9.15 -17.84
C ALA A 17 7.23 9.39 -17.56
N TRP A 18 6.85 9.59 -16.30
CA TRP A 18 5.47 9.72 -15.84
C TRP A 18 5.15 11.11 -15.24
N GLU A 19 6.10 12.04 -15.23
CA GLU A 19 5.92 13.38 -14.65
C GLU A 19 4.89 14.26 -15.40
N ASP A 20 4.55 13.93 -16.65
CA ASP A 20 3.60 14.65 -17.50
C ASP A 20 2.21 13.98 -17.57
N LYS A 21 1.98 12.92 -16.77
CA LYS A 21 0.79 12.07 -16.84
C LYS A 21 -0.28 12.45 -15.83
N THR A 22 -1.53 12.13 -16.16
CA THR A 22 -2.65 12.30 -15.23
C THR A 22 -2.62 11.26 -14.12
N PHE A 23 -3.37 11.45 -13.03
CA PHE A 23 -3.47 10.43 -11.98
C PHE A 23 -4.07 9.13 -12.50
N ALA A 24 -5.04 9.17 -13.42
CA ALA A 24 -5.61 7.99 -14.05
C ALA A 24 -4.57 7.24 -14.91
N GLU A 25 -3.75 7.95 -15.69
CA GLU A 25 -2.66 7.36 -16.46
C GLU A 25 -1.61 6.70 -15.55
N ILE A 26 -1.19 7.39 -14.48
CA ILE A 26 -0.22 6.84 -13.51
C ILE A 26 -0.83 5.67 -12.74
N ALA A 27 -2.11 5.73 -12.37
CA ALA A 27 -2.79 4.63 -11.68
C ALA A 27 -2.84 3.35 -12.53
N ALA A 28 -2.96 3.49 -13.86
CA ALA A 28 -2.94 2.38 -14.82
C ALA A 28 -1.51 1.91 -15.19
N ALA A 29 -0.48 2.66 -14.80
CA ALA A 29 0.92 2.35 -15.06
C ALA A 29 1.42 1.15 -14.25
N PRO A 30 2.51 0.48 -14.67
CA PRO A 30 3.16 -0.57 -13.86
C PRO A 30 3.77 0.00 -12.57
N PRO A 31 4.03 -0.82 -11.53
CA PRO A 31 4.66 -0.37 -10.28
C PRO A 31 6.00 0.36 -10.46
N SER A 32 6.78 0.01 -11.50
CA SER A 32 8.01 0.71 -11.88
C SER A 32 7.82 2.18 -12.28
N ALA A 33 6.58 2.64 -12.53
CA ALA A 33 6.26 4.05 -12.71
C ALA A 33 6.47 4.89 -11.43
N LEU A 34 6.66 4.25 -10.26
CA LEU A 34 6.99 4.94 -9.01
C LEU A 34 8.50 5.20 -8.89
N GLN A 35 8.85 6.43 -8.49
CA GLN A 35 10.23 6.87 -8.35
C GLN A 35 11.02 5.99 -7.37
N GLY A 36 12.05 5.30 -7.86
CA GLY A 36 12.92 4.45 -7.06
C GLY A 36 12.55 2.96 -7.06
N MET A 37 11.55 2.57 -7.84
CA MET A 37 11.36 1.17 -8.25
C MET A 37 12.17 0.87 -9.52
N ALA A 38 12.70 -0.35 -9.62
CA ALA A 38 13.39 -0.79 -10.83
C ALA A 38 12.42 -1.57 -11.73
N GLU A 39 12.45 -1.37 -13.04
CA GLU A 39 11.57 -2.08 -14.00
C GLU A 39 11.58 -3.61 -13.82
N ARG A 40 12.74 -4.20 -13.52
CA ARG A 40 12.90 -5.63 -13.23
C ARG A 40 12.06 -6.17 -12.06
N VAL A 41 11.50 -5.32 -11.20
CA VAL A 41 10.66 -5.78 -10.08
C VAL A 41 9.19 -5.99 -10.49
N ASP A 42 8.77 -5.52 -11.66
CA ASP A 42 7.39 -5.66 -12.14
C ASP A 42 7.02 -7.15 -12.34
N ASP A 43 7.94 -7.98 -12.82
CA ASP A 43 7.75 -9.43 -12.93
C ASP A 43 7.50 -10.11 -11.58
N LYS A 44 8.02 -9.53 -10.48
CA LYS A 44 7.77 -10.03 -9.12
C LYS A 44 6.42 -9.56 -8.60
N PHE A 45 6.03 -8.32 -8.90
CA PHE A 45 4.70 -7.81 -8.60
C PHE A 45 3.61 -8.60 -9.33
N ALA A 46 3.83 -8.95 -10.60
CA ALA A 46 2.89 -9.78 -11.37
C ALA A 46 2.63 -11.14 -10.70
N GLN A 47 3.63 -11.71 -10.02
CA GLN A 47 3.48 -12.96 -9.25
C GLN A 47 2.64 -12.80 -7.97
N LEU A 48 2.45 -11.56 -7.49
CA LEU A 48 1.52 -11.18 -6.44
C LEU A 48 0.14 -10.77 -6.99
N HIS A 49 -0.07 -10.90 -8.31
CA HIS A 49 -1.24 -10.39 -9.03
C HIS A 49 -1.38 -8.85 -8.95
N ILE A 50 -0.26 -8.15 -8.98
CA ILE A 50 -0.17 -6.69 -9.02
C ILE A 50 0.50 -6.30 -10.33
N HIS A 51 -0.25 -5.70 -11.25
CA HIS A 51 0.23 -5.24 -12.55
C HIS A 51 0.25 -3.72 -12.65
N THR A 52 -0.47 -3.02 -11.78
CA THR A 52 -0.63 -1.57 -11.84
C THR A 52 -0.33 -0.87 -10.50
N VAL A 53 -0.01 0.42 -10.56
CA VAL A 53 0.09 1.28 -9.38
C VAL A 53 -1.23 1.26 -8.60
N LYS A 54 -2.37 1.30 -9.27
CA LYS A 54 -3.68 1.18 -8.62
C LYS A 54 -3.81 -0.12 -7.82
N GLU A 55 -3.48 -1.26 -8.41
CA GLU A 55 -3.55 -2.56 -7.73
C GLU A 55 -2.61 -2.63 -6.53
N LEU A 56 -1.41 -2.04 -6.61
CA LEU A 56 -0.51 -1.92 -5.46
C LEU A 56 -1.13 -1.07 -4.35
N GLY A 57 -1.75 0.05 -4.71
CA GLY A 57 -2.39 0.98 -3.78
C GLY A 57 -3.68 0.45 -3.14
N GLU A 58 -4.38 -0.46 -3.83
CA GLU A 58 -5.63 -1.09 -3.38
C GLU A 58 -5.39 -2.50 -2.80
N TRP A 59 -4.13 -2.94 -2.73
CA TRP A 59 -3.78 -4.28 -2.30
C TRP A 59 -4.23 -4.56 -0.86
N PRO A 60 -5.10 -5.56 -0.60
CA PRO A 60 -5.71 -5.76 0.72
C PRO A 60 -4.69 -5.92 1.86
N PHE A 61 -3.58 -6.64 1.62
CA PHE A 61 -2.57 -6.87 2.65
C PHE A 61 -1.85 -5.58 3.07
N PHE A 62 -1.56 -4.69 2.12
CA PHE A 62 -1.05 -3.35 2.45
C PHE A 62 -2.09 -2.54 3.23
N LEU A 63 -3.35 -2.54 2.79
CA LEU A 63 -4.41 -1.77 3.44
C LEU A 63 -4.65 -2.22 4.88
N TRP A 64 -4.63 -3.53 5.14
CA TRP A 64 -4.73 -4.09 6.49
C TRP A 64 -3.52 -3.72 7.34
N ALA A 65 -2.30 -3.90 6.82
CA ALA A 65 -1.08 -3.54 7.54
C ALA A 65 -1.05 -2.03 7.89
N ARG A 66 -1.43 -1.16 6.96
CA ARG A 66 -1.55 0.28 7.17
C ARG A 66 -2.56 0.62 8.26
N ALA A 67 -3.73 -0.02 8.25
CA ALA A 67 -4.76 0.18 9.27
C ALA A 67 -4.26 -0.25 10.66
N ILE A 68 -3.56 -1.38 10.73
CA ILE A 68 -2.93 -1.90 11.96
C ILE A 68 -1.90 -0.89 12.49
N VAL A 69 -0.95 -0.45 11.66
CA VAL A 69 0.05 0.57 12.04
C VAL A 69 -0.61 1.84 12.58
N THR A 70 -1.63 2.33 11.87
CA THR A 70 -2.34 3.57 12.24
C THR A 70 -3.00 3.46 13.61
N LEU A 71 -3.68 2.34 13.90
CA LEU A 71 -4.41 2.14 15.15
C LEU A 71 -3.53 1.64 16.29
N ALA A 72 -2.43 0.95 16.00
CA ALA A 72 -1.42 0.57 17.01
C ALA A 72 -0.87 1.79 17.74
N ALA A 73 -0.69 2.92 17.04
CA ALA A 73 -0.28 4.20 17.64
C ALA A 73 -1.30 4.78 18.64
N LYS A 74 -2.49 4.19 18.75
CA LYS A 74 -3.56 4.56 19.71
C LYS A 74 -3.76 3.52 20.81
N GLU A 75 -3.02 2.41 20.79
CA GLU A 75 -3.06 1.45 21.89
C GLU A 75 -2.45 2.03 23.15
N ILE A 76 -3.12 1.82 24.28
CA ILE A 76 -2.60 2.15 25.60
C ILE A 76 -2.23 0.85 26.29
N SER A 77 -0.94 0.66 26.54
CA SER A 77 -0.40 -0.55 27.15
C SER A 77 -1.14 -0.89 28.46
N ASN A 78 -1.53 -2.16 28.59
CA ASN A 78 -2.20 -2.72 29.77
C ASN A 78 -3.54 -2.05 30.15
N LYS A 79 -4.19 -1.33 29.22
CA LYS A 79 -5.51 -0.73 29.44
C LYS A 79 -6.59 -1.28 28.50
N ARG A 80 -6.44 -2.54 28.07
CA ARG A 80 -7.49 -3.22 27.31
C ARG A 80 -8.66 -3.54 28.23
N GLU A 81 -9.85 -3.05 27.88
CA GLU A 81 -11.09 -3.40 28.56
C GLU A 81 -11.37 -4.91 28.44
N SER A 82 -11.72 -5.56 29.55
CA SER A 82 -11.97 -7.01 29.59
C SER A 82 -13.17 -7.45 28.75
N ALA A 83 -14.12 -6.54 28.53
CA ALA A 83 -15.29 -6.74 27.66
C ALA A 83 -15.05 -6.30 26.20
N SER A 84 -13.83 -5.94 25.81
CA SER A 84 -13.53 -5.45 24.46
C SER A 84 -13.83 -6.49 23.39
N LYS A 85 -14.66 -6.13 22.41
CA LYS A 85 -15.02 -6.93 21.23
C LYS A 85 -14.24 -6.56 19.97
N MET A 86 -13.38 -5.54 20.05
CA MET A 86 -12.59 -5.07 18.91
C MET A 86 -11.67 -6.19 18.42
N ASN A 87 -11.77 -6.54 17.14
CA ASN A 87 -11.00 -7.60 16.51
C ASN A 87 -10.87 -7.38 14.99
N ILE A 88 -9.90 -8.06 14.39
CA ILE A 88 -9.65 -8.11 12.94
C ILE A 88 -9.37 -9.55 12.49
N ASN A 89 -10.06 -10.53 13.08
CA ASN A 89 -9.71 -11.94 12.91
C ASN A 89 -9.76 -12.42 11.45
N GLN A 90 -10.52 -11.75 10.57
CA GLN A 90 -10.57 -12.06 9.13
C GLN A 90 -9.33 -11.57 8.35
N ALA A 91 -8.48 -10.74 8.96
CA ALA A 91 -7.23 -10.26 8.36
C ALA A 91 -6.01 -11.02 8.92
N LEU A 92 -6.15 -11.78 10.00
CA LEU A 92 -5.04 -12.45 10.68
C LEU A 92 -5.11 -13.95 10.44
N ASP A 93 -3.95 -14.58 10.28
CA ASP A 93 -3.88 -16.04 10.40
C ASP A 93 -4.26 -16.46 11.84
N LYS A 94 -4.87 -17.65 11.95
CA LYS A 94 -5.44 -18.17 13.20
C LYS A 94 -4.44 -18.24 14.34
N GLU A 95 -3.16 -18.46 14.05
CA GLU A 95 -2.09 -18.49 15.07
C GLU A 95 -1.90 -17.14 15.78
N TYR A 96 -2.24 -16.04 15.10
CA TYR A 96 -1.99 -14.67 15.58
C TYR A 96 -3.26 -13.96 16.07
N GLU A 97 -4.43 -14.61 16.00
CA GLU A 97 -5.66 -14.09 16.57
C GLU A 97 -5.50 -13.82 18.08
N GLY A 98 -5.97 -12.66 18.53
CA GLY A 98 -5.96 -12.25 19.95
C GLY A 98 -4.77 -11.39 20.40
N LYS A 99 -3.71 -11.29 19.58
CA LYS A 99 -2.61 -10.34 19.81
C LYS A 99 -3.08 -8.88 19.75
N SER A 100 -2.40 -8.00 20.47
CA SER A 100 -2.61 -6.55 20.33
C SER A 100 -2.09 -6.05 18.98
N LEU A 101 -2.54 -4.89 18.54
CA LEU A 101 -2.05 -4.27 17.30
C LEU A 101 -0.54 -3.98 17.40
N THR A 102 -0.04 -3.55 18.57
CA THR A 102 1.39 -3.31 18.82
C THR A 102 2.20 -4.60 18.73
N GLU A 103 1.68 -5.72 19.25
CA GLU A 103 2.33 -7.03 19.09
C GLU A 103 2.36 -7.48 17.63
N ILE A 104 1.29 -7.19 16.88
CA ILE A 104 1.17 -7.56 15.46
C ILE A 104 2.20 -6.82 14.58
N LEU A 105 2.59 -5.59 14.94
CA LEU A 105 3.57 -4.80 14.16
C LEU A 105 4.87 -5.54 13.87
N GLN A 106 5.36 -6.31 14.84
CA GLN A 106 6.64 -7.01 14.77
C GLN A 106 6.53 -8.41 14.14
N LEU A 107 5.32 -8.86 13.80
CA LEU A 107 5.12 -10.16 13.16
C LEU A 107 5.49 -10.11 11.68
N PRO A 108 5.86 -11.26 11.08
CA PRO A 108 6.11 -11.35 9.65
C PRO A 108 4.82 -11.22 8.82
N PRO A 109 4.90 -10.91 7.51
CA PRO A 109 3.74 -10.78 6.63
C PRO A 109 2.79 -11.98 6.63
N LYS A 110 3.27 -13.22 6.81
CA LYS A 110 2.39 -14.40 6.95
C LYS A 110 1.42 -14.34 8.12
N ALA A 111 1.59 -13.39 9.04
CA ALA A 111 0.60 -13.15 10.07
C ALA A 111 -0.72 -12.61 9.53
N LEU A 112 -0.73 -12.08 8.29
CA LEU A 112 -1.96 -11.79 7.56
C LEU A 112 -2.44 -13.06 6.85
N GLN A 113 -3.71 -13.39 7.04
CA GLN A 113 -4.32 -14.52 6.36
C GLN A 113 -4.23 -14.33 4.85
N GLY A 114 -3.77 -15.36 4.12
CA GLY A 114 -3.63 -15.32 2.66
C GLY A 114 -2.20 -15.05 2.18
N ILE A 115 -1.27 -14.70 3.08
CA ILE A 115 0.16 -14.61 2.78
C ILE A 115 0.83 -15.95 3.09
N GLY A 116 1.17 -16.70 2.04
CA GLY A 116 1.95 -17.94 2.14
C GLY A 116 3.46 -17.71 1.92
N PRO A 117 4.29 -18.78 2.02
CA PRO A 117 5.75 -18.67 1.91
C PRO A 117 6.25 -18.01 0.62
N LYS A 118 5.56 -18.24 -0.50
CA LYS A 118 5.87 -17.58 -1.78
C LYS A 118 5.70 -16.05 -1.70
N TYR A 119 4.62 -15.59 -1.07
CA TYR A 119 4.34 -14.16 -0.93
C TYR A 119 5.37 -13.50 0.01
N GLU A 120 5.76 -14.17 1.09
CA GLU A 120 6.83 -13.67 1.98
C GLU A 120 8.17 -13.51 1.25
N SER A 121 8.58 -14.50 0.46
CA SER A 121 9.82 -14.40 -0.34
C SER A 121 9.77 -13.22 -1.31
N LEU A 122 8.65 -13.06 -2.02
CA LEU A 122 8.46 -11.94 -2.94
C LEU A 122 8.49 -10.59 -2.23
N LEU A 123 7.90 -10.48 -1.03
CA LEU A 123 7.90 -9.26 -0.24
C LEU A 123 9.30 -8.86 0.26
N ASP A 124 10.12 -9.84 0.67
CA ASP A 124 11.53 -9.58 1.01
C ASP A 124 12.32 -9.17 -0.24
N GLU A 125 12.13 -9.87 -1.36
CA GLU A 125 12.86 -9.60 -2.60
C GLU A 125 12.50 -8.25 -3.27
N ILE A 126 11.23 -7.82 -3.18
CA ILE A 126 10.76 -6.57 -3.78
C ILE A 126 11.17 -5.36 -2.92
N GLY A 127 11.02 -5.45 -1.60
CA GLY A 127 11.11 -4.28 -0.72
C GLY A 127 11.79 -4.50 0.62
N GLY A 128 12.38 -5.69 0.87
CA GLY A 128 12.94 -6.04 2.18
C GLY A 128 11.88 -6.12 3.27
N ILE A 129 10.63 -6.42 2.91
CA ILE A 129 9.47 -6.32 3.81
C ILE A 129 9.40 -7.57 4.68
N LYS A 130 9.80 -7.43 5.94
CA LYS A 130 9.89 -8.54 6.91
C LYS A 130 8.91 -8.45 8.07
N THR A 131 8.18 -7.34 8.20
CA THR A 131 7.21 -7.13 9.27
C THR A 131 5.91 -6.49 8.77
N ILE A 132 4.82 -6.66 9.53
CA ILE A 132 3.56 -5.94 9.27
C ILE A 132 3.77 -4.43 9.31
N GLU A 133 4.61 -3.94 10.23
CA GLU A 133 4.98 -2.53 10.28
C GLU A 133 5.67 -2.07 9.00
N ALA A 134 6.65 -2.83 8.50
CA ALA A 134 7.34 -2.51 7.26
C ALA A 134 6.38 -2.49 6.07
N LEU A 135 5.42 -3.43 6.00
CA LEU A 135 4.40 -3.46 4.95
C LEU A 135 3.46 -2.25 5.05
N GLY A 136 2.96 -1.93 6.25
CA GLY A 136 2.00 -0.84 6.47
C GLY A 136 2.61 0.56 6.32
N THR A 137 3.93 0.67 6.50
CA THR A 137 4.69 1.93 6.33
C THR A 137 5.41 2.00 4.98
N TRP A 138 5.19 1.04 4.09
CA TRP A 138 5.92 0.96 2.83
C TRP A 138 5.57 2.12 1.90
N LYS A 139 6.54 3.01 1.68
CA LYS A 139 6.33 4.27 0.94
C LYS A 139 5.69 4.07 -0.43
N PHE A 140 6.05 3.01 -1.16
CA PHE A 140 5.56 2.79 -2.52
C PHE A 140 4.09 2.43 -2.54
N ALA A 141 3.63 1.58 -1.63
CA ALA A 141 2.22 1.27 -1.49
C ALA A 141 1.41 2.47 -0.96
N GLN A 142 2.01 3.32 -0.11
CA GLN A 142 1.38 4.57 0.31
C GLN A 142 1.20 5.56 -0.84
N TRP A 143 2.22 5.78 -1.66
CA TRP A 143 2.13 6.63 -2.84
C TRP A 143 1.12 6.07 -3.84
N ALA A 144 1.20 4.77 -4.11
CA ALA A 144 0.26 4.07 -4.98
C ALA A 144 -1.19 4.23 -4.51
N ASN A 145 -1.45 4.10 -3.22
CA ASN A 145 -2.78 4.31 -2.67
C ASN A 145 -3.24 5.77 -2.82
N ALA A 146 -2.38 6.74 -2.52
CA ALA A 146 -2.72 8.15 -2.69
C ALA A 146 -3.04 8.49 -4.16
N ILE A 147 -2.24 7.98 -5.10
CA ILE A 147 -2.47 8.11 -6.55
C ILE A 147 -3.82 7.50 -6.93
N ALA A 148 -4.11 6.29 -6.46
CA ALA A 148 -5.38 5.62 -6.74
C ALA A 148 -6.59 6.40 -6.20
N GLU A 149 -6.49 7.02 -5.02
CA GLU A 149 -7.55 7.89 -4.49
C GLU A 149 -7.71 9.19 -5.29
N CYS A 150 -6.62 9.83 -5.70
CA CYS A 150 -6.68 11.01 -6.57
C CYS A 150 -7.29 10.67 -7.94
N ALA A 151 -6.95 9.53 -8.52
CA ALA A 151 -7.51 9.07 -9.79
C ALA A 151 -9.04 8.86 -9.74
N LYS A 152 -9.61 8.47 -8.58
CA LYS A 152 -11.07 8.31 -8.43
C LYS A 152 -11.85 9.61 -8.54
N VAL A 153 -11.20 10.74 -8.30
CA VAL A 153 -11.80 12.08 -8.34
C VAL A 153 -11.27 12.91 -9.51
N GLU A 154 -10.48 12.32 -10.41
CA GLU A 154 -10.02 12.94 -11.64
C GLU A 154 -11.13 12.89 -12.69
N ASN A 155 -11.50 14.05 -13.24
CA ASN A 155 -12.45 14.10 -14.35
C ASN A 155 -11.76 13.69 -15.64
N ALA A 156 -12.28 12.67 -16.32
CA ALA A 156 -11.70 12.14 -17.56
C ALA A 156 -11.62 13.15 -18.72
N ASP A 157 -12.43 14.21 -18.71
CA ASP A 157 -12.43 15.23 -19.76
C ASP A 157 -11.56 16.46 -19.45
N MET A 158 -10.92 16.51 -18.26
CA MET A 158 -10.13 17.65 -17.75
C MET A 158 -10.81 19.02 -17.95
N SER A 159 -12.12 19.04 -18.18
CA SER A 159 -12.88 20.25 -18.44
C SER A 159 -13.24 20.86 -17.10
N HIS A 160 -12.85 22.12 -16.92
CA HIS A 160 -13.23 22.87 -15.74
C HIS A 160 -14.75 23.02 -15.72
N ARG A 161 -15.41 22.50 -14.69
CA ARG A 161 -16.76 22.97 -14.31
C ARG A 161 -16.66 24.28 -13.57
#